data_AF-A0A382N8J2-F1
#
_entry.id   AF-A0A382N8J2-F1
#
_cell.length_a   1.000
_cell.length_b   1.000
_cell.length_c   1.000
_cell.angle_alpha   90.00
_cell.angle_beta   90.00
_cell.angle_gamma   90.00
#
_symmetry.space_group_name_H-M   'P 1'
#
loop_
_entity.id
_entity.type
_entity.pdbx_description
1 polymer ?
#
loop_
_entity_poly.entity_id
_entity_poly.type
_entity_poly.pdbx_seq_one_letter_code
_entity_poly.pdbx_strand_id
1 'polypeptide(L)'
;MARNKLDDNQYTPSFSGHETFPLKYGWLKKVYDAVASREIHNGSDENPNLFKSDEAIAIFGVGKNMVISMKHWALSTGIILEEKKGKSIISVSDLGHFLFGKDGRDPYMENPNTLWLLHWILTRNPKKTLNYY
;
A
#
# COMPACT_ATOMS: atom_id res chain seq x y z
N MET A 1 -17.95 28.23 -6.44
CA MET A 1 -18.17 26.78 -6.53
C MET A 1 -17.02 26.17 -7.31
N ALA A 2 -16.33 25.18 -6.76
CA ALA A 2 -15.32 24.42 -7.49
C ALA A 2 -15.99 23.74 -8.72
N ARG A 3 -15.41 23.89 -9.91
CA ARG A 3 -16.00 23.35 -11.15
C ARG A 3 -15.67 21.87 -11.33
N ASN A 4 -14.62 21.39 -10.68
CA ASN A 4 -14.22 19.98 -10.65
C ASN A 4 -13.51 19.65 -9.32
N LYS A 5 -13.18 18.36 -9.09
CA LYS A 5 -12.42 17.92 -7.90
C LYS A 5 -10.97 18.43 -7.86
N LEU A 6 -10.42 18.91 -8.98
CA LEU A 6 -9.07 19.46 -9.06
C LEU A 6 -9.02 20.91 -8.55
N ASP A 7 -10.15 21.64 -8.62
CA ASP A 7 -10.32 23.01 -8.13
C ASP A 7 -10.57 23.07 -6.62
N ASP A 8 -10.65 21.92 -5.94
CA ASP A 8 -10.77 21.86 -4.49
C ASP A 8 -9.40 22.10 -3.83
N ASN A 9 -9.27 23.18 -3.04
CA ASN A 9 -8.04 23.50 -2.32
C ASN A 9 -7.60 22.43 -1.30
N GLN A 10 -8.48 21.49 -0.93
CA GLN A 10 -8.13 20.35 -0.07
C GLN A 10 -7.70 19.11 -0.87
N TYR A 11 -7.82 19.13 -2.20
CA TYR A 11 -7.39 18.03 -3.05
C TYR A 11 -5.88 18.12 -3.30
N THR A 12 -5.14 17.15 -2.77
CA THR A 12 -3.72 16.96 -3.11
C THR A 12 -3.61 15.89 -4.20
N PRO A 13 -3.36 16.26 -5.46
CA PRO A 13 -3.11 15.27 -6.50
C PRO A 13 -1.83 14.49 -6.22
N SER A 14 -1.85 13.19 -6.54
CA SER A 14 -0.65 12.35 -6.55
C SER A 14 -0.37 11.90 -7.98
N PHE A 15 0.74 12.37 -8.52
CA PHE A 15 1.31 11.95 -9.79
C PHE A 15 2.70 11.42 -9.49
N SER A 16 2.97 10.15 -9.80
CA SER A 16 4.19 9.45 -9.38
C SER A 16 4.23 9.02 -7.90
N GLY A 17 5.04 8.01 -7.62
CA GLY A 17 5.17 7.33 -6.32
C GLY A 17 5.56 5.86 -6.45
N HIS A 18 5.32 5.25 -7.61
CA HIS A 18 5.76 3.89 -7.93
C HIS A 18 7.17 3.84 -8.57
N GLU A 19 7.88 4.98 -8.70
CA GLU A 19 9.24 5.03 -9.27
C GLU A 19 9.37 4.29 -10.62
N THR A 20 8.35 4.41 -11.49
CA THR A 20 8.22 3.68 -12.79
C THR A 20 8.06 2.16 -12.70
N PHE A 21 8.10 1.55 -11.52
CA PHE A 21 7.91 0.11 -11.36
C PHE A 21 6.42 -0.29 -11.39
N PRO A 22 6.03 -1.26 -12.24
CA PRO A 22 4.70 -1.84 -12.16
C PRO A 22 4.56 -2.66 -10.88
N LEU A 23 3.31 -2.91 -10.46
CA LEU A 23 3.03 -3.83 -9.38
C LEU A 23 3.48 -5.25 -9.77
N LYS A 24 4.36 -5.86 -8.98
CA LYS A 24 4.84 -7.23 -9.20
C LYS A 24 4.15 -8.23 -8.29
N TYR A 25 4.09 -9.47 -8.75
CA TYR A 25 3.59 -10.60 -7.97
C TYR A 25 4.32 -10.72 -6.62
N GLY A 26 3.58 -11.07 -5.57
CA GLY A 26 4.09 -11.24 -4.20
C GLY A 26 4.46 -9.94 -3.48
N TRP A 27 4.48 -8.78 -4.13
CA TRP A 27 4.81 -7.51 -3.46
C TRP A 27 3.81 -7.14 -2.37
N LEU A 28 2.52 -7.20 -2.67
CA LEU A 28 1.48 -6.87 -1.68
C LEU A 28 1.51 -7.81 -0.48
N LYS A 29 1.70 -9.11 -0.71
CA LYS A 29 1.84 -10.11 0.37
C LYS A 29 3.04 -9.83 1.25
N LYS A 30 4.22 -9.57 0.67
CA LYS A 30 5.42 -9.22 1.45
C LYS A 30 5.21 -7.97 2.30
N VAL A 31 4.55 -6.95 1.75
CA VAL A 31 4.21 -5.73 2.50
C VAL A 31 3.25 -6.05 3.64
N TYR A 32 2.19 -6.81 3.37
CA TYR A 32 1.25 -7.25 4.39
C TYR A 32 1.97 -7.97 5.54
N ASP A 33 2.80 -8.96 5.23
CA ASP A 33 3.52 -9.76 6.25
C ASP A 33 4.43 -8.90 7.11
N ALA A 34 5.16 -7.98 6.49
CA ALA A 34 6.10 -7.12 7.18
C ALA A 34 5.40 -6.13 8.13
N VAL A 35 4.22 -5.62 7.75
CA VAL A 35 3.42 -4.73 8.61
C VAL A 35 2.72 -5.53 9.71
N ALA A 36 2.03 -6.62 9.35
CA ALA A 36 1.30 -7.48 10.30
C ALA A 36 2.22 -8.05 11.39
N SER A 37 3.42 -8.51 11.02
CA SER A 37 4.39 -9.03 12.00
C SER A 37 4.81 -7.96 13.01
N ARG A 38 4.94 -6.70 12.58
CA ARG A 38 5.32 -5.59 13.47
C ARG A 38 4.19 -5.14 14.38
N GLU A 39 2.96 -5.12 13.89
CA GLU A 39 1.78 -4.83 14.72
C GLU A 39 1.66 -5.80 15.89
N ILE A 40 1.95 -7.08 15.65
CA ILE A 40 1.93 -8.13 16.69
C ILE A 40 3.04 -7.91 17.73
N HIS A 41 4.25 -7.51 17.32
CA HIS A 41 5.41 -7.46 18.21
C HIS A 41 5.56 -6.15 19.00
N ASN A 42 5.25 -4.99 18.41
CA ASN A 42 5.62 -3.69 18.99
C ASN A 42 4.42 -2.79 19.34
N GLY A 43 3.19 -3.26 19.10
CA GLY A 43 2.00 -2.40 19.14
C GLY A 43 2.01 -1.37 18.01
N SER A 44 0.85 -0.74 17.77
CA SER A 44 0.66 0.18 16.63
C SER A 44 1.46 1.49 16.73
N ASP A 45 2.03 1.84 17.89
CA ASP A 45 2.62 3.15 18.16
C ASP A 45 4.10 3.29 17.76
N GLU A 46 4.82 2.19 17.48
CA GLU A 46 6.26 2.20 17.18
C GLU A 46 6.63 1.82 15.73
N ASN A 47 5.88 2.31 14.74
CA ASN A 47 6.14 1.99 13.33
C ASN A 47 6.86 3.05 12.43
N PRO A 48 7.92 3.80 12.86
CA PRO A 48 8.45 4.86 12.00
C PRO A 48 9.24 4.43 10.74
N ASN A 49 9.73 3.18 10.61
CA ASN A 49 10.86 2.93 9.69
C ASN A 49 10.78 1.75 8.72
N LEU A 50 9.66 1.01 8.60
CA LEU A 50 9.62 -0.20 7.74
C LEU A 50 10.02 0.06 6.27
N PHE A 51 9.80 1.28 5.77
CA PHE A 51 10.09 1.66 4.39
C PHE A 51 11.20 2.71 4.24
N LYS A 52 11.90 3.07 5.32
CA LYS A 52 12.82 4.21 5.36
C LYS A 52 14.26 3.89 5.80
N SER A 53 14.58 2.66 6.17
CA SER A 53 15.93 2.24 6.56
C SER A 53 16.56 1.24 5.58
N ASP A 54 17.87 1.04 5.66
CA ASP A 54 18.58 -0.02 4.94
C ASP A 54 18.06 -1.42 5.32
N GLU A 55 17.48 -1.56 6.51
CA GLU A 55 16.81 -2.79 6.95
C GLU A 55 15.64 -3.14 6.04
N ALA A 56 14.95 -2.15 5.45
CA ALA A 56 13.86 -2.39 4.52
C ALA A 56 14.33 -3.16 3.28
N ILE A 57 15.55 -2.89 2.81
CA ILE A 57 16.16 -3.61 1.69
C ILE A 57 16.37 -5.07 2.06
N ALA A 58 16.86 -5.34 3.27
CA ALA A 58 17.06 -6.69 3.78
C ALA A 58 15.72 -7.44 3.98
N ILE A 59 14.71 -6.79 4.57
CA ILE A 59 13.39 -7.36 4.84
C ILE A 59 12.68 -7.73 3.53
N PHE A 60 12.64 -6.80 2.57
CA PHE A 60 11.90 -7.02 1.33
C PHE A 60 12.70 -7.74 0.25
N GLY A 61 14.02 -7.81 0.40
CA GLY A 61 14.95 -8.41 -0.56
C GLY A 61 14.99 -7.67 -1.91
N VAL A 62 14.79 -6.35 -1.90
CA VAL A 62 14.73 -5.51 -3.11
C VAL A 62 15.43 -4.18 -2.91
N GLY A 63 15.85 -3.54 -4.01
CA GLY A 63 16.50 -2.23 -3.95
C GLY A 63 15.61 -1.12 -3.40
N LYS A 64 16.23 -0.05 -2.91
CA LYS A 64 15.57 1.12 -2.27
C LYS A 64 14.37 1.67 -3.05
N ASN A 65 14.51 1.86 -4.36
CA ASN A 65 13.43 2.40 -5.19
C ASN A 65 12.25 1.43 -5.29
N MET A 66 12.50 0.12 -5.31
CA MET A 66 11.43 -0.88 -5.31
C MET A 66 10.70 -0.92 -3.96
N VAL A 67 11.38 -0.69 -2.83
CA VAL A 67 10.72 -0.57 -1.52
C VAL A 67 9.72 0.60 -1.52
N ILE A 68 10.11 1.74 -2.09
CA ILE A 68 9.23 2.91 -2.25
C ILE A 68 8.02 2.53 -3.12
N SER A 69 8.23 1.86 -4.25
CA SER A 69 7.15 1.37 -5.10
C SER A 69 6.22 0.38 -4.40
N MET A 70 6.77 -0.55 -3.62
CA MET A 70 6.00 -1.53 -2.84
C MET A 70 5.07 -0.83 -1.85
N LYS A 71 5.59 0.18 -1.12
CA LYS A 71 4.78 1.01 -0.23
C LYS A 71 3.66 1.71 -0.99
N HIS A 72 4.00 2.35 -2.12
CA HIS A 72 3.02 3.06 -2.95
C HIS A 72 1.90 2.15 -3.42
N TRP A 73 2.22 0.96 -3.91
CA TRP A 73 1.23 0.02 -4.39
C TRP A 73 0.34 -0.52 -3.28
N ALA A 74 0.90 -0.85 -2.12
CA ALA A 74 0.13 -1.31 -0.97
C ALA A 74 -0.84 -0.23 -0.44
N LEU A 75 -0.41 1.04 -0.42
CA LEU A 75 -1.29 2.18 -0.10
C LEU A 75 -2.30 2.48 -1.21
N SER A 76 -2.01 2.14 -2.47
CA SER A 76 -2.90 2.39 -3.63
C SER A 76 -4.01 1.38 -3.75
N THR A 77 -3.70 0.14 -3.42
CA THR A 77 -4.65 -0.96 -3.33
C THR A 77 -5.40 -0.99 -2.00
N GLY A 78 -4.97 -0.19 -1.02
CA GLY A 78 -5.60 -0.14 0.30
C GLY A 78 -5.35 -1.40 1.14
N ILE A 79 -4.30 -2.16 0.84
CA ILE A 79 -3.86 -3.31 1.66
C ILE A 79 -3.30 -2.83 3.01
N ILE A 80 -2.65 -1.68 3.00
CA ILE A 80 -2.20 -0.98 4.20
C ILE A 80 -2.79 0.43 4.22
N LEU A 81 -2.90 0.99 5.42
CA LEU A 81 -3.33 2.35 5.69
C LEU A 81 -2.19 3.14 6.32
N GLU A 82 -2.18 4.45 6.10
CA GLU A 82 -1.23 5.36 6.72
C GLU A 82 -1.99 6.50 7.41
N GLU A 83 -1.91 6.55 8.73
CA GLU A 83 -2.46 7.64 9.54
C GLU A 83 -1.35 8.62 9.94
N LYS A 84 -1.64 9.92 9.85
CA LYS A 84 -0.74 10.98 10.31
C LYS A 84 -1.24 11.55 11.63
N LYS A 85 -0.79 10.97 12.75
CA LYS A 85 -1.03 11.48 14.12
C LYS A 85 0.31 11.86 14.76
N GLY A 86 0.89 12.98 14.31
CA GLY A 86 2.23 13.43 14.71
C GLY A 86 3.37 12.62 14.09
N LYS A 87 3.31 11.28 14.16
CA LYS A 87 4.14 10.33 13.38
C LYS A 87 3.28 9.61 12.34
N SER A 88 3.91 9.14 11.26
CA SER A 88 3.26 8.27 10.27
C SER A 88 3.12 6.88 10.87
N ILE A 89 1.89 6.45 11.14
CA ILE A 89 1.58 5.10 11.60
C ILE A 89 1.06 4.32 10.40
N ILE A 90 1.67 3.18 10.13
CA ILE A 90 1.24 2.26 9.06
C ILE A 90 0.63 1.05 9.72
N SER A 91 -0.58 0.70 9.26
CA SER A 91 -1.30 -0.48 9.70
C SER A 91 -1.86 -1.28 8.53
N VAL A 92 -2.19 -2.54 8.79
CA VAL A 92 -2.91 -3.38 7.83
C VAL A 92 -4.40 -2.98 7.81
N SER A 93 -5.02 -3.02 6.63
CA SER A 93 -6.45 -2.78 6.48
C SER A 93 -7.29 -4.06 6.62
N ASP A 94 -8.61 -3.92 6.78
CA ASP A 94 -9.54 -5.05 6.72
C ASP A 94 -9.42 -5.84 5.41
N LEU A 95 -9.19 -5.15 4.28
CA LEU A 95 -8.96 -5.80 2.99
C LEU A 95 -7.65 -6.60 2.99
N GLY A 96 -6.59 -6.05 3.58
CA GLY A 96 -5.32 -6.72 3.76
C GLY A 96 -5.48 -8.02 4.54
N HIS A 97 -6.14 -7.97 5.70
CA HIS A 97 -6.44 -9.17 6.50
C HIS A 97 -7.33 -10.17 5.77
N PHE A 98 -8.37 -9.68 5.07
CA PHE A 98 -9.29 -10.51 4.32
C PHE A 98 -8.59 -11.31 3.20
N LEU A 99 -7.64 -10.70 2.49
CA LEU A 99 -6.92 -11.35 1.41
C LEU A 99 -5.74 -12.19 1.93
N PHE A 100 -4.86 -11.58 2.72
CA PHE A 100 -3.53 -12.09 3.03
C PHE A 100 -3.34 -12.61 4.45
N GLY A 101 -4.38 -12.49 5.30
CA GLY A 101 -4.36 -13.01 6.66
C GLY A 101 -4.11 -14.51 6.74
N LYS A 102 -3.89 -14.99 7.96
CA LYS A 102 -3.66 -16.41 8.25
C LYS A 102 -4.81 -17.27 7.69
N ASP A 103 -6.04 -16.79 7.83
CA ASP A 103 -7.27 -17.38 7.28
C ASP A 103 -7.80 -16.55 6.09
N GLY A 104 -6.90 -15.86 5.38
CA GLY A 104 -7.21 -15.01 4.25
C GLY A 104 -7.71 -15.82 3.05
N ARG A 105 -8.48 -15.16 2.17
CA ARG A 105 -9.12 -15.79 1.02
C ARG A 105 -8.18 -16.05 -0.15
N ASP A 106 -7.07 -15.35 -0.23
CA ASP A 106 -6.05 -15.56 -1.26
C ASP A 106 -4.65 -15.12 -0.76
N PRO A 107 -4.05 -15.88 0.19
CA PRO A 107 -2.80 -15.46 0.84
C PRO A 107 -1.62 -15.30 -0.12
N TYR A 108 -1.65 -15.95 -1.28
CA TYR A 108 -0.58 -15.94 -2.25
C TYR A 108 -0.89 -15.14 -3.52
N MET A 109 -2.10 -14.54 -3.61
CA MET A 109 -2.54 -13.76 -4.78
C MET A 109 -2.60 -14.61 -6.07
N GLU A 110 -3.00 -15.87 -5.95
CA GLU A 110 -3.08 -16.84 -7.06
C GLU A 110 -4.44 -16.78 -7.77
N ASN A 111 -5.47 -16.22 -7.12
CA ASN A 111 -6.80 -16.15 -7.70
C ASN A 111 -6.93 -14.93 -8.63
N PRO A 112 -7.30 -15.11 -9.91
CA PRO A 112 -7.54 -14.00 -10.83
C PRO A 112 -8.59 -12.99 -10.33
N ASN A 113 -9.54 -13.43 -9.50
CA ASN A 113 -10.54 -12.54 -8.90
C ASN A 113 -9.91 -11.50 -7.98
N THR A 114 -8.83 -11.85 -7.26
CA THR A 114 -8.07 -10.92 -6.44
C THR A 114 -7.44 -9.83 -7.29
N LEU A 115 -6.87 -10.21 -8.45
CA LEU A 115 -6.30 -9.25 -9.38
C LEU A 115 -7.35 -8.27 -9.94
N TRP A 116 -8.52 -8.78 -10.32
CA TRP A 116 -9.63 -7.94 -10.78
C TRP A 116 -10.16 -7.00 -9.70
N LEU A 117 -10.26 -7.47 -8.45
CA LEU A 117 -10.63 -6.64 -7.31
C LEU A 117 -9.62 -5.52 -7.08
N LEU A 118 -8.32 -5.83 -7.09
CA LEU A 118 -7.25 -4.83 -6.93
C LEU A 118 -7.27 -3.82 -8.07
N HIS A 119 -7.48 -4.27 -9.31
CA HIS A 119 -7.64 -3.38 -10.46
C HIS A 119 -8.83 -2.43 -10.27
N TRP A 120 -10.01 -2.96 -9.90
CA TRP A 120 -11.19 -2.15 -9.60
C TRP A 120 -10.94 -1.11 -8.50
N ILE A 121 -10.16 -1.46 -7.47
CA ILE A 121 -9.79 -0.53 -6.38
C ILE A 121 -8.87 0.59 -6.89
N LEU A 122 -7.95 0.29 -7.79
CA LEU A 122 -7.05 1.29 -8.37
C LEU A 122 -7.81 2.27 -9.26
N THR A 123 -8.70 1.79 -10.12
CA THR A 123 -9.43 2.63 -11.09
C THR A 123 -10.51 3.49 -10.44
N ARG A 124 -11.12 3.02 -9.35
CA ARG A 124 -12.16 3.79 -8.62
C ARG A 124 -11.62 4.93 -7.76
N ASN A 125 -10.30 5.06 -7.57
CA ASN A 125 -9.74 6.05 -6.65
C ASN A 125 -9.45 7.40 -7.35
N PRO A 126 -10.28 8.44 -7.14
CA PRO A 126 -10.16 9.72 -7.83
C PRO A 126 -9.02 10.60 -7.32
N LYS A 127 -8.18 10.12 -6.38
CA LYS A 127 -6.93 10.79 -5.94
C LYS A 127 -5.68 10.22 -6.63
N LYS A 128 -5.79 9.06 -7.29
CA LYS A 128 -4.67 8.34 -7.93
C LYS A 128 -4.82 8.35 -9.46
N THR A 129 -5.37 9.45 -9.95
CA THR A 129 -6.41 9.54 -10.99
C THR A 129 -5.91 9.44 -12.43
N LEU A 130 -4.61 9.49 -12.69
CA LEU A 130 -4.13 9.78 -14.04
C LEU A 130 -3.30 8.69 -14.73
N ASN A 131 -2.92 7.60 -14.04
CA ASN A 131 -2.11 6.54 -14.65
C ASN A 131 -2.79 5.15 -14.67
N TYR A 132 -4.00 5.00 -14.13
CA TYR A 132 -4.64 3.69 -13.93
C TYR A 132 -6.03 3.55 -14.58
N TYR A 133 -6.49 4.57 -15.30
CA TYR A 133 -7.65 4.48 -16.22
C TYR A 133 -7.21 3.79 -17.51
#